data_AF-A0A0G1CU48-F1
#
_entry.id   AF-A0A0G1CU48-F1
#
_cell.length_a   1.000
_cell.length_b   1.000
_cell.length_c   1.000
_cell.angle_alpha   90.00
_cell.angle_beta   90.00
_cell.angle_gamma   90.00
#
_symmetry.space_group_name_H-M   'P 1'
#
loop_
_entity.id
_entity.type
_entity.pdbx_description
1 polymer ?
#
loop_
_entity_poly.entity_id
_entity_poly.type
_entity_poly.pdbx_seq_one_letter_code
_entity_poly.pdbx_strand_id
1 'polypeptide(L)'
;MDNKLTSFIPKPSTTGPLNTTASRQSAPKVQGAYNFLGVLGFLTLALSLVFVASAFVYRQIILSDIYKPCADNGTCGLAESLKRDRQNLGVETLTRAKRLEMKTANGDSLLNQHIIISPLFRQVLNTLTTEGMSYRQFDFGHVDEMHLAVRGYLDDGRPAYSIPGHEYAALAATRSSACIMVEIPAWDDEADIATFLRACRSRADEYGIPLIIDDVVCGFRLALAGSCERYGVKADMVVLGKAMSATGCVSALVGRADLVGRLGQDVFYSTTFGGAPGPCSVAAAMVRWLVKYREEVYGKTTINQSINIGEYVLIEPGHLATIGRALKDGLNARGVKCIGQPERSIVVFDTDDEWLTWCGRMIERGVMIHRPNFPTMAHTLADVEKTLRAVEAIR
;
A
#
# COMPACT_ATOMS: atom_id res chain seq x y z
N MET A 1 -15.44 -55.58 33.07
CA MET A 1 -14.60 -54.96 32.01
C MET A 1 -15.52 -54.28 31.00
N ASP A 2 -15.59 -52.96 31.11
CA ASP A 2 -15.97 -51.84 30.22
C ASP A 2 -16.99 -51.89 29.05
N ASN A 3 -17.94 -50.93 29.15
CA ASN A 3 -18.52 -49.95 28.19
C ASN A 3 -19.46 -50.27 26.99
N LYS A 4 -20.63 -49.57 27.04
CA LYS A 4 -21.39 -48.77 26.01
C LYS A 4 -22.39 -49.39 24.97
N LEU A 5 -23.66 -48.89 25.09
CA LEU A 5 -24.67 -48.37 24.10
C LEU A 5 -25.14 -49.31 22.93
N THR A 6 -26.40 -49.38 22.42
CA THR A 6 -27.51 -48.41 22.23
C THR A 6 -28.82 -49.08 21.73
N SER A 7 -29.98 -48.49 22.08
CA SER A 7 -31.24 -48.25 21.31
C SER A 7 -32.31 -49.33 20.99
N PHE A 8 -33.57 -48.84 21.07
CA PHE A 8 -34.84 -49.17 20.37
C PHE A 8 -36.01 -49.71 21.23
N ILE A 9 -37.08 -48.91 21.36
CA ILE A 9 -38.40 -49.24 21.98
C ILE A 9 -39.56 -48.69 21.09
N PRO A 10 -40.77 -49.31 21.10
CA PRO A 10 -41.45 -49.82 19.90
C PRO A 10 -42.84 -49.21 19.55
N LYS A 11 -43.52 -49.83 18.57
CA LYS A 11 -44.82 -49.53 17.91
C LYS A 11 -46.10 -49.79 18.78
N PRO A 12 -47.29 -49.29 18.35
CA PRO A 12 -48.43 -49.00 19.21
C PRO A 12 -49.50 -50.10 19.28
N SER A 13 -50.33 -50.07 20.34
CA SER A 13 -51.51 -50.93 20.53
C SER A 13 -52.82 -50.14 20.58
N THR A 14 -53.85 -50.74 20.00
CA THR A 14 -55.24 -50.31 19.81
C THR A 14 -56.17 -50.57 21.01
N THR A 15 -57.40 -50.02 20.91
CA THR A 15 -58.66 -50.30 21.69
C THR A 15 -58.80 -49.52 23.00
N GLY A 16 -59.92 -48.94 23.43
CA GLY A 16 -61.35 -48.98 23.10
C GLY A 16 -62.10 -48.01 24.07
N PRO A 17 -63.45 -47.96 24.15
CA PRO A 17 -64.21 -46.69 24.10
C PRO A 17 -64.95 -46.25 25.40
N LEU A 18 -65.64 -45.08 25.28
CA LEU A 18 -66.76 -44.53 26.09
C LEU A 18 -66.40 -43.88 27.44
N ASN A 19 -66.98 -42.77 27.91
CA ASN A 19 -67.86 -41.70 27.42
C ASN A 19 -67.94 -40.70 28.61
N THR A 20 -67.99 -39.38 28.39
CA THR A 20 -68.72 -38.36 29.20
C THR A 20 -68.14 -36.95 29.00
N THR A 21 -69.04 -36.03 28.62
CA THR A 21 -69.01 -34.56 28.89
C THR A 21 -67.64 -33.89 29.06
N ALA A 22 -67.12 -33.30 27.97
CA ALA A 22 -66.02 -32.33 28.05
C ALA A 22 -66.48 -30.98 27.48
N SER A 23 -66.27 -29.95 28.31
CA SER A 23 -66.47 -28.55 28.03
C SER A 23 -65.74 -28.07 26.78
N ARG A 24 -66.28 -27.03 26.12
CA ARG A 24 -65.53 -26.21 25.16
C ARG A 24 -64.27 -25.69 25.85
N GLN A 25 -63.11 -26.25 25.53
CA GLN A 25 -61.83 -25.55 25.62
C GLN A 25 -61.35 -25.28 24.20
N SER A 26 -61.26 -23.99 23.88
CA SER A 26 -60.73 -23.46 22.64
C SER A 26 -59.31 -23.95 22.39
N ALA A 27 -59.08 -24.63 21.27
CA ALA A 27 -57.73 -24.81 20.74
C ALA A 27 -57.09 -23.42 20.50
N PRO A 28 -55.82 -23.21 20.88
CA PRO A 28 -55.16 -21.92 20.70
C PRO A 28 -55.08 -21.58 19.20
N LYS A 29 -55.39 -20.32 18.88
CA LYS A 29 -55.48 -19.76 17.52
C LYS A 29 -54.16 -19.93 16.75
N VAL A 30 -54.06 -21.00 15.95
CA VAL A 30 -53.01 -21.16 14.92
C VAL A 30 -53.15 -20.11 13.80
N GLN A 31 -54.27 -19.38 13.75
CA GLN A 31 -54.50 -18.26 12.82
C GLN A 31 -53.52 -17.08 12.98
N GLY A 32 -52.93 -16.89 14.18
CA GLY A 32 -52.11 -15.70 14.48
C GLY A 32 -50.74 -15.70 13.79
N ALA A 33 -50.08 -16.86 13.69
CA ALA A 33 -48.73 -16.97 13.12
C ALA A 33 -48.72 -16.83 11.58
N TYR A 34 -49.74 -17.37 10.90
CA TYR A 34 -49.89 -17.21 9.45
C TYR A 34 -50.24 -15.76 9.06
N ASN A 35 -51.04 -15.07 9.87
CA ASN A 35 -51.32 -13.65 9.66
C ASN A 35 -50.07 -12.79 9.91
N PHE A 36 -49.25 -13.11 10.92
CA PHE A 36 -48.04 -12.34 11.21
C PHE A 36 -46.96 -12.52 10.12
N LEU A 37 -46.67 -13.75 9.70
CA LEU A 37 -45.71 -14.03 8.62
C LEU A 37 -46.20 -13.51 7.26
N GLY A 38 -47.51 -13.60 7.00
CA GLY A 38 -48.12 -13.03 5.80
C GLY A 38 -48.03 -11.50 5.76
N VAL A 39 -48.29 -10.82 6.87
CA VAL A 39 -48.11 -9.36 7.00
C VAL A 39 -46.64 -8.97 6.86
N LEU A 40 -45.71 -9.71 7.46
CA LEU A 40 -44.28 -9.45 7.33
C LEU A 40 -43.79 -9.65 5.89
N GLY A 41 -44.25 -10.69 5.21
CA GLY A 41 -43.96 -10.93 3.80
C GLY A 41 -44.52 -9.82 2.90
N PHE A 42 -45.75 -9.37 3.15
CA PHE A 42 -46.38 -8.28 2.40
C PHE A 42 -45.65 -6.95 2.62
N LEU A 43 -45.26 -6.64 3.86
CA LEU A 43 -44.48 -5.45 4.19
C LEU A 43 -43.10 -5.47 3.51
N THR A 44 -42.44 -6.63 3.50
CA THR A 44 -41.12 -6.79 2.86
C THR A 44 -41.23 -6.59 1.34
N LEU A 45 -42.26 -7.14 0.71
CA LEU A 45 -42.53 -6.95 -0.71
C LEU A 45 -42.87 -5.48 -1.03
N ALA A 46 -43.72 -4.84 -0.22
CA ALA A 46 -44.08 -3.44 -0.38
C ALA A 46 -42.87 -2.51 -0.25
N LEU A 47 -42.02 -2.73 0.77
CA LEU A 47 -40.75 -2.03 0.94
C LEU A 47 -39.83 -2.24 -0.25
N SER A 48 -39.70 -3.48 -0.73
CA SER A 48 -38.86 -3.80 -1.90
C SER A 48 -39.35 -3.08 -3.16
N LEU A 49 -40.66 -3.01 -3.39
CA LEU A 49 -41.24 -2.27 -4.52
C LEU A 49 -41.00 -0.76 -4.41
N VAL A 50 -41.07 -0.19 -3.21
CA VAL A 50 -40.73 1.22 -2.95
C VAL A 50 -39.25 1.47 -3.23
N PHE A 51 -38.35 0.58 -2.82
CA PHE A 51 -36.92 0.70 -3.13
C PHE A 51 -36.63 0.64 -4.63
N VAL A 52 -37.25 -0.29 -5.36
CA VAL A 52 -37.08 -0.41 -6.82
C VAL A 52 -37.66 0.81 -7.54
N ALA A 53 -38.84 1.29 -7.14
CA ALA A 53 -39.43 2.49 -7.72
C ALA A 53 -38.58 3.73 -7.45
N SER A 54 -38.03 3.86 -6.23
CA SER A 54 -37.14 4.96 -5.85
C SER A 54 -35.84 4.92 -6.64
N ALA A 55 -35.23 3.74 -6.82
CA ALA A 55 -34.04 3.56 -7.64
C ALA A 55 -34.30 3.90 -9.11
N PHE A 56 -35.48 3.56 -9.64
CA PHE A 56 -35.86 3.92 -11.01
C PHE A 56 -36.05 5.43 -11.18
N VAL A 57 -36.78 6.09 -10.28
CA VAL A 57 -36.98 7.55 -10.30
C VAL A 57 -35.64 8.27 -10.18
N TYR A 58 -34.79 7.81 -9.25
CA TYR A 58 -33.46 8.37 -9.04
C TYR A 58 -32.57 8.23 -10.28
N ARG A 59 -32.60 7.07 -10.94
CA ARG A 59 -31.91 6.86 -12.23
C ARG A 59 -32.41 7.83 -13.31
N GLN A 60 -33.71 8.08 -13.40
CA GLN A 60 -34.26 9.01 -14.38
C GLN A 60 -33.84 10.46 -14.12
N ILE A 61 -33.81 10.89 -12.85
CA ILE A 61 -33.34 12.23 -12.48
C ILE A 61 -31.87 12.41 -12.89
N ILE A 62 -30.99 11.45 -12.56
CA ILE A 62 -29.57 11.51 -12.92
C ILE A 62 -29.38 11.54 -14.45
N LEU A 63 -30.08 10.67 -15.19
CA LEU A 63 -29.97 10.66 -16.65
C LEU A 63 -30.46 11.97 -17.26
N SER A 64 -31.51 12.58 -16.69
CA SER A 64 -32.01 13.88 -17.15
C SER A 64 -31.00 14.99 -16.95
N ASP A 65 -30.21 14.99 -15.87
CA ASP A 65 -29.17 15.99 -15.61
C ASP A 65 -27.90 15.76 -16.45
N ILE A 66 -27.54 14.50 -16.73
CA ILE A 66 -26.37 14.17 -17.57
C ILE A 66 -26.62 14.55 -19.03
N TYR A 67 -27.80 14.22 -19.57
CA TYR A 67 -28.11 14.35 -20.99
C TYR A 67 -28.98 15.57 -21.33
N LYS A 68 -29.17 16.50 -20.38
CA LYS A 68 -29.94 17.73 -20.62
C LYS A 68 -29.34 18.54 -21.80
N PRO A 69 -30.13 18.89 -22.83
CA PRO A 69 -29.65 19.77 -23.90
C PRO A 69 -29.31 21.16 -23.37
N CYS A 70 -28.39 21.87 -24.04
CA CYS A 70 -28.05 23.24 -23.65
C CYS A 70 -29.24 24.19 -23.88
N ALA A 71 -29.58 24.98 -22.88
CA ALA A 71 -30.51 26.10 -23.02
C ALA A 71 -29.81 27.35 -23.58
N ASP A 72 -30.58 28.31 -24.10
CA ASP A 72 -30.08 29.54 -24.72
C ASP A 72 -29.21 30.41 -23.79
N ASN A 73 -29.37 30.24 -22.47
CA ASN A 73 -28.54 30.88 -21.44
C ASN A 73 -27.19 30.18 -21.18
N GLY A 74 -26.85 29.14 -21.96
CA GLY A 74 -25.58 28.43 -21.89
C GLY A 74 -25.49 27.31 -20.84
N THR A 75 -26.55 27.05 -20.07
CA THR A 75 -26.63 25.92 -19.12
C THR A 75 -26.94 24.62 -19.86
N CYS A 76 -26.10 23.59 -19.68
CA CYS A 76 -26.24 22.28 -20.31
C CYS A 76 -26.10 21.15 -19.30
N GLY A 77 -26.59 19.97 -19.67
CA GLY A 77 -26.17 18.72 -19.06
C GLY A 77 -24.70 18.40 -19.32
N LEU A 78 -24.18 17.47 -18.52
CA LEU A 78 -22.77 17.13 -18.48
C LEU A 78 -22.22 16.70 -19.85
N ALA A 79 -22.96 15.86 -20.59
CA ALA A 79 -22.51 15.31 -21.86
C ALA A 79 -22.32 16.39 -22.95
N GLU A 80 -23.29 17.29 -23.10
CA GLU A 80 -23.23 18.37 -24.10
C GLU A 80 -22.21 19.46 -23.73
N SER A 81 -22.00 19.73 -22.43
CA SER A 81 -20.92 20.63 -21.99
C SER A 81 -19.55 20.09 -22.38
N LEU A 82 -19.28 18.80 -22.14
CA LEU A 82 -18.00 18.18 -22.48
C LEU A 82 -17.74 18.15 -23.99
N LYS A 83 -18.80 17.93 -24.79
CA LYS A 83 -18.71 17.96 -26.25
C LYS A 83 -18.38 19.36 -26.78
N ARG A 84 -19.04 20.40 -26.22
CA ARG A 84 -18.75 21.81 -26.52
C ARG A 84 -17.35 22.24 -26.08
N ASP A 85 -16.91 21.80 -24.91
CA ASP A 85 -15.60 22.14 -24.36
C ASP A 85 -14.46 21.45 -25.14
N ARG A 86 -14.69 20.22 -25.64
CA ARG A 86 -13.75 19.50 -26.52
C ARG A 86 -13.54 20.18 -27.88
N GLN A 87 -14.54 20.90 -28.39
CA GLN A 87 -14.47 21.59 -29.68
C GLN A 87 -13.77 22.96 -29.63
N ASN A 88 -13.56 23.55 -28.43
CA ASN A 88 -13.09 24.93 -28.26
C ASN A 88 -11.73 25.04 -27.53
N LEU A 89 -10.81 24.10 -27.76
CA LEU A 89 -9.52 24.05 -27.04
C LEU A 89 -8.55 25.17 -27.49
N GLY A 90 -8.45 26.22 -26.66
CA GLY A 90 -7.49 27.33 -26.74
C GLY A 90 -7.21 27.93 -25.34
N VAL A 91 -6.28 28.89 -25.24
CA VAL A 91 -5.60 29.37 -23.99
C VAL A 91 -6.52 29.79 -22.82
N GLU A 92 -7.82 29.99 -23.02
CA GLU A 92 -8.83 30.13 -21.93
C GLU A 92 -9.04 28.85 -21.07
N THR A 93 -8.37 27.74 -21.40
CA THR A 93 -8.57 26.40 -20.80
C THR A 93 -8.24 26.32 -19.29
N LEU A 94 -7.32 27.15 -18.77
CA LEU A 94 -6.89 27.11 -17.37
C LEU A 94 -7.95 27.60 -16.37
N THR A 95 -8.66 28.68 -16.70
CA THR A 95 -9.73 29.23 -15.83
C THR A 95 -10.95 28.32 -15.81
N ARG A 96 -11.12 27.50 -16.86
CA ARG A 96 -12.26 26.59 -17.05
C ARG A 96 -12.06 25.23 -16.39
N ALA A 97 -10.81 24.76 -16.26
CA ALA A 97 -10.45 23.53 -15.53
C ALA A 97 -10.92 23.54 -14.06
N LYS A 98 -10.81 24.70 -13.40
CA LYS A 98 -11.28 24.91 -12.01
C LYS A 98 -12.80 24.77 -11.85
N ARG A 99 -13.55 25.01 -12.93
CA ARG A 99 -15.02 24.85 -12.98
C ARG A 99 -15.42 23.39 -13.25
N LEU A 100 -14.52 22.60 -13.85
CA LEU A 100 -14.67 21.14 -14.03
C LEU A 100 -14.44 20.39 -12.71
N GLU A 101 -13.46 20.80 -11.91
CA GLU A 101 -13.21 20.24 -10.55
C GLU A 101 -14.46 20.31 -9.67
N MET A 102 -15.13 21.47 -9.60
CA MET A 102 -16.35 21.62 -8.79
C MET A 102 -17.51 20.74 -9.26
N LYS A 103 -17.60 20.43 -10.56
CA LYS A 103 -18.66 19.56 -11.09
C LYS A 103 -18.37 18.07 -10.83
N THR A 104 -17.10 17.69 -10.79
CA THR A 104 -16.65 16.31 -10.52
C THR A 104 -16.88 15.95 -9.06
N ALA A 105 -16.62 16.88 -8.14
CA ALA A 105 -16.90 16.72 -6.71
C ALA A 105 -18.40 16.45 -6.40
N ASN A 106 -19.32 17.01 -7.19
CA ASN A 106 -20.75 16.74 -7.03
C ASN A 106 -21.17 15.35 -7.55
N GLY A 107 -20.45 14.78 -8.53
CA GLY A 107 -20.70 13.44 -9.06
C GLY A 107 -20.26 12.32 -8.10
N ASP A 108 -19.13 12.52 -7.42
CA ASP A 108 -18.58 11.54 -6.47
C ASP A 108 -19.44 11.39 -5.20
N SER A 109 -20.16 12.45 -4.82
CA SER A 109 -21.13 12.43 -3.72
C SER A 109 -22.28 11.43 -3.95
N LEU A 110 -22.72 11.27 -5.20
CA LEU A 110 -23.85 10.40 -5.58
C LEU A 110 -23.46 8.92 -5.64
N LEU A 111 -22.21 8.60 -6.00
CA LEU A 111 -21.73 7.22 -6.13
C LEU A 111 -21.41 6.56 -4.78
N ASN A 112 -21.06 7.35 -3.76
CA ASN A 112 -20.64 6.85 -2.46
C ASN A 112 -21.77 6.29 -1.57
N GLN A 113 -23.05 6.38 -1.98
CA GLN A 113 -24.18 5.93 -1.16
C GLN A 113 -24.62 4.48 -1.39
N HIS A 114 -24.01 3.71 -2.31
CA HIS A 114 -24.76 2.63 -2.98
C HIS A 114 -24.32 1.15 -2.89
N ILE A 115 -23.29 0.69 -2.18
CA ILE A 115 -22.86 -0.73 -2.33
C ILE A 115 -22.63 -1.50 -1.01
N ILE A 116 -23.56 -2.43 -0.70
CA ILE A 116 -23.45 -3.52 0.29
C ILE A 116 -23.38 -4.86 -0.47
N ILE A 117 -22.24 -5.58 -0.42
CA ILE A 117 -22.13 -7.00 -0.86
C ILE A 117 -21.27 -7.78 0.15
N SER A 118 -21.90 -8.23 1.23
CA SER A 118 -21.30 -9.00 2.34
C SER A 118 -21.24 -10.53 2.16
N PRO A 119 -22.13 -11.22 1.40
CA PRO A 119 -22.15 -12.70 1.43
C PRO A 119 -21.00 -13.42 0.70
N LEU A 120 -20.39 -12.81 -0.32
CA LEU A 120 -19.30 -13.44 -1.09
C LEU A 120 -17.97 -13.52 -0.29
N PHE A 121 -17.85 -12.68 0.74
CA PHE A 121 -16.62 -12.48 1.52
C PHE A 121 -16.27 -13.62 2.48
N ARG A 122 -17.27 -14.35 3.00
CA ARG A 122 -17.03 -15.44 3.96
C ARG A 122 -16.35 -16.65 3.33
N GLN A 123 -16.46 -16.83 2.02
CA GLN A 123 -15.98 -18.03 1.35
C GLN A 123 -14.49 -17.94 0.96
N VAL A 124 -13.97 -16.74 0.71
CA VAL A 124 -12.58 -16.52 0.30
C VAL A 124 -11.61 -16.53 1.49
N LEU A 125 -12.02 -15.96 2.64
CA LEU A 125 -11.16 -15.81 3.82
C LEU A 125 -10.78 -17.13 4.50
N ASN A 126 -11.62 -18.16 4.42
CA ASN A 126 -11.34 -19.46 5.07
C ASN A 126 -10.27 -20.31 4.35
N THR A 127 -9.82 -19.91 3.16
CA THR A 127 -8.92 -20.73 2.33
C THR A 127 -7.45 -20.28 2.39
N LEU A 128 -7.17 -19.08 2.93
CA LEU A 128 -5.85 -18.42 2.79
C LEU A 128 -4.99 -18.39 4.08
N THR A 129 -5.50 -18.86 5.21
CA THR A 129 -4.80 -18.78 6.52
C THR A 129 -3.96 -20.02 6.88
N THR A 130 -3.89 -21.02 6.01
CA THR A 130 -3.31 -22.35 6.35
C THR A 130 -1.85 -22.59 5.94
N GLU A 131 -1.13 -21.66 5.28
CA GLU A 131 0.25 -21.93 4.78
C GLU A 131 1.36 -21.01 5.38
N GLY A 132 1.59 -21.13 6.70
CA GLY A 132 2.90 -21.55 7.24
C GLY A 132 4.21 -20.73 7.14
N MET A 133 4.26 -19.40 7.37
CA MET A 133 5.54 -18.71 7.68
C MET A 133 5.49 -17.94 9.01
N SER A 134 6.44 -18.22 9.92
CA SER A 134 6.51 -17.62 11.26
C SER A 134 7.89 -17.03 11.57
N TYR A 135 7.91 -15.78 12.03
CA TYR A 135 9.08 -14.94 12.31
C TYR A 135 9.94 -15.37 13.53
N ARG A 136 9.60 -16.49 14.19
CA ARG A 136 10.17 -16.91 15.48
C ARG A 136 11.53 -17.62 15.40
N GLN A 137 12.15 -17.70 14.23
CA GLN A 137 13.30 -18.60 13.99
C GLN A 137 14.69 -17.96 14.17
N PHE A 138 14.82 -16.79 14.82
CA PHE A 138 16.09 -16.05 14.86
C PHE A 138 16.38 -15.43 16.24
N ASP A 139 17.54 -15.76 16.85
CA ASP A 139 17.97 -15.41 18.21
C ASP A 139 19.38 -14.77 18.21
N PHE A 140 19.56 -13.60 18.87
CA PHE A 140 20.85 -12.89 18.95
C PHE A 140 20.92 -11.99 20.20
N GLY A 141 21.97 -12.18 21.03
CA GLY A 141 22.16 -11.60 22.37
C GLY A 141 22.75 -10.16 22.46
N HIS A 142 22.85 -9.67 23.70
CA HIS A 142 23.12 -8.28 24.16
C HIS A 142 24.60 -7.90 24.33
N VAL A 143 24.95 -6.58 24.31
CA VAL A 143 25.62 -5.76 25.38
C VAL A 143 25.61 -4.22 25.03
N ASP A 144 26.13 -3.37 25.94
CA ASP A 144 25.72 -2.03 26.42
C ASP A 144 26.51 -0.75 25.96
N GLU A 145 25.88 0.42 26.26
CA GLU A 145 26.36 1.82 26.53
C GLU A 145 27.13 2.66 25.47
N MET A 146 27.06 4.01 25.35
CA MET A 146 26.05 5.06 25.62
C MET A 146 26.43 6.39 24.90
N HIS A 147 25.42 7.19 24.48
CA HIS A 147 25.35 8.68 24.42
C HIS A 147 25.12 9.43 23.07
N LEU A 148 24.12 10.34 23.17
CA LEU A 148 23.83 11.69 22.62
C LEU A 148 23.48 11.99 21.15
N ALA A 149 22.54 12.94 21.00
CA ALA A 149 21.50 12.92 19.99
C ALA A 149 21.18 14.22 19.24
N VAL A 150 21.08 14.24 17.88
CA VAL A 150 20.57 15.38 17.08
C VAL A 150 19.78 14.95 15.82
N ARG A 151 18.67 15.66 15.50
CA ARG A 151 17.85 15.51 14.28
C ARG A 151 18.03 16.75 13.37
N GLY A 152 18.26 16.52 12.07
CA GLY A 152 17.75 17.38 10.99
C GLY A 152 18.71 18.35 10.32
N TYR A 153 19.30 19.30 11.05
CA TYR A 153 20.22 20.30 10.52
C TYR A 153 21.25 20.61 11.59
N LEU A 154 22.48 20.91 11.18
CA LEU A 154 23.44 21.55 12.08
C LEU A 154 22.92 22.95 12.48
N ASP A 155 23.36 23.49 13.62
CA ASP A 155 23.01 24.85 14.05
C ASP A 155 23.37 25.92 13.00
N ASP A 156 24.22 25.59 12.02
CA ASP A 156 24.61 26.42 10.89
C ASP A 156 23.73 26.27 9.63
N GLY A 157 22.63 25.52 9.70
CA GLY A 157 21.67 25.38 8.60
C GLY A 157 22.10 24.42 7.49
N ARG A 158 23.21 23.68 7.64
CA ARG A 158 23.59 22.64 6.67
C ARG A 158 22.79 21.35 6.89
N PRO A 159 22.35 20.67 5.81
CA PRO A 159 21.71 19.37 5.92
C PRO A 159 22.69 18.33 6.47
N ALA A 160 22.23 17.51 7.42
CA ALA A 160 23.03 16.53 8.15
C ALA A 160 23.75 15.48 7.28
N TYR A 161 23.42 15.39 5.98
CA TYR A 161 24.09 14.53 5.00
C TYR A 161 25.51 15.02 4.61
N SER A 162 25.93 16.20 5.06
CA SER A 162 27.22 16.82 4.72
C SER A 162 28.35 16.58 5.73
N ILE A 163 28.11 15.76 6.76
CA ILE A 163 29.09 15.49 7.82
C ILE A 163 29.82 14.18 7.51
N PRO A 164 31.16 14.18 7.35
CA PRO A 164 31.96 12.98 7.44
C PRO A 164 31.83 12.44 8.87
N GLY A 165 31.11 11.32 9.05
CA GLY A 165 30.85 10.73 10.37
C GLY A 165 29.49 10.06 10.43
N HIS A 166 29.41 8.84 9.90
CA HIS A 166 28.19 8.03 9.81
C HIS A 166 27.65 7.52 11.16
N GLU A 167 28.22 7.97 12.27
CA GLU A 167 27.84 7.60 13.63
C GLU A 167 26.75 8.54 14.21
N TYR A 168 26.80 9.85 13.94
CA TYR A 168 26.05 10.86 14.73
C TYR A 168 24.52 10.82 14.62
N ALA A 169 23.95 10.39 13.49
CA ALA A 169 22.49 10.38 13.31
C ALA A 169 21.79 9.17 13.97
N ALA A 170 22.45 8.03 14.10
CA ALA A 170 21.95 6.92 14.91
C ALA A 170 22.03 7.27 16.42
N LEU A 171 23.04 8.07 16.79
CA LEU A 171 23.25 8.53 18.15
C LEU A 171 22.16 9.52 18.63
N ALA A 172 21.36 10.08 17.70
CA ALA A 172 20.13 10.90 17.88
C ALA A 172 19.06 10.34 18.82
N ALA A 173 19.05 9.04 19.07
CA ALA A 173 18.11 8.49 20.03
C ALA A 173 18.62 8.68 21.46
N THR A 174 17.70 8.80 22.40
CA THR A 174 17.94 8.78 23.84
C THR A 174 17.03 7.73 24.49
N ARG A 175 17.27 7.37 25.75
CA ARG A 175 16.35 6.53 26.53
C ARG A 175 14.92 7.08 26.62
N SER A 176 14.73 8.40 26.44
CA SER A 176 13.41 9.05 26.42
C SER A 176 12.76 9.04 25.03
N SER A 177 13.44 8.55 24.00
CA SER A 177 12.87 8.43 22.65
C SER A 177 11.85 7.31 22.59
N ALA A 178 10.77 7.50 21.83
CA ALA A 178 9.76 6.45 21.67
C ALA A 178 10.18 5.38 20.65
N CYS A 179 11.01 5.73 19.66
CA CYS A 179 11.52 4.86 18.62
C CYS A 179 12.71 5.51 17.91
N ILE A 180 13.43 4.72 17.13
CA ILE A 180 14.32 5.22 16.07
C ILE A 180 13.61 4.96 14.75
N MET A 181 13.39 6.00 13.94
CA MET A 181 12.80 5.84 12.60
C MET A 181 13.76 6.36 11.55
N VAL A 182 14.06 5.54 10.54
CA VAL A 182 15.09 5.83 9.54
C VAL A 182 14.60 5.53 8.13
N GLU A 183 14.75 6.51 7.23
CA GLU A 183 14.72 6.26 5.78
C GLU A 183 16.14 5.89 5.33
N ILE A 184 16.24 4.94 4.41
CA ILE A 184 17.54 4.54 3.85
C ILE A 184 18.16 5.70 3.07
N PRO A 185 19.37 6.14 3.42
CA PRO A 185 20.03 7.23 2.71
C PRO A 185 20.41 6.80 1.28
N ALA A 186 20.37 7.75 0.36
CA ALA A 186 20.83 7.57 -1.01
C ALA A 186 22.34 7.83 -1.12
N TRP A 187 23.15 7.03 -0.42
CA TRP A 187 24.61 7.09 -0.48
C TRP A 187 25.17 6.13 -1.53
N ASP A 188 26.37 6.45 -2.04
CA ASP A 188 27.06 5.61 -3.03
C ASP A 188 27.73 4.39 -2.39
N ASP A 189 28.27 4.55 -1.18
CA ASP A 189 28.91 3.48 -0.44
C ASP A 189 27.87 2.68 0.35
N GLU A 190 27.57 1.47 -0.10
CA GLU A 190 26.61 0.60 0.57
C GLU A 190 27.13 0.06 1.92
N ALA A 191 28.45 0.01 2.13
CA ALA A 191 29.03 -0.41 3.42
C ALA A 191 28.79 0.66 4.50
N ASP A 192 28.84 1.94 4.13
CA ASP A 192 28.49 3.05 5.03
C ASP A 192 27.02 3.00 5.43
N ILE A 193 26.13 2.66 4.49
CA ILE A 193 24.70 2.50 4.77
C ILE A 193 24.48 1.34 5.75
N ALA A 194 25.10 0.18 5.49
CA ALA A 194 24.99 -0.96 6.38
C ALA A 194 25.51 -0.64 7.78
N THR A 195 26.65 0.06 7.88
CA THR A 195 27.23 0.51 9.15
C THR A 195 26.30 1.45 9.90
N PHE A 196 25.71 2.43 9.22
CA PHE A 196 24.74 3.35 9.79
C PHE A 196 23.49 2.64 10.33
N LEU A 197 22.90 1.72 9.55
CA LEU A 197 21.71 0.98 9.97
C LEU A 197 22.00 0.04 11.14
N ARG A 198 23.19 -0.58 11.20
CA ARG A 198 23.63 -1.36 12.37
C ARG A 198 23.77 -0.48 13.60
N ALA A 199 24.33 0.72 13.46
CA ALA A 199 24.40 1.68 14.57
C ALA A 199 23.00 2.04 15.09
N CYS A 200 22.02 2.27 14.19
CA CYS A 200 20.62 2.49 14.59
C CYS A 200 20.05 1.28 15.34
N ARG A 201 20.31 0.06 14.88
CA ARG A 201 19.86 -1.17 15.54
C ARG A 201 20.44 -1.31 16.94
N SER A 202 21.76 -1.22 17.07
CA SER A 202 22.45 -1.32 18.37
C SER A 202 21.92 -0.28 19.34
N ARG A 203 21.68 0.95 18.88
CA ARG A 203 21.14 2.03 19.71
C ARG A 203 19.69 1.81 20.11
N ALA A 204 18.87 1.26 19.23
CA ALA A 204 17.49 0.89 19.54
C ALA A 204 17.45 -0.21 20.63
N ASP A 205 18.37 -1.19 20.54
CA ASP A 205 18.53 -2.25 21.54
C ASP A 205 19.03 -1.71 22.88
N GLU A 206 20.03 -0.83 22.88
CA GLU A 206 20.59 -0.17 24.08
C GLU A 206 19.52 0.53 24.91
N TYR A 207 18.51 1.14 24.26
CA TYR A 207 17.44 1.86 24.93
C TYR A 207 16.14 1.08 25.06
N GLY A 208 16.07 -0.15 24.53
CA GLY A 208 14.85 -0.95 24.54
C GLY A 208 13.70 -0.28 23.77
N ILE A 209 14.02 0.48 22.73
CA ILE A 209 13.04 1.19 21.89
C ILE A 209 12.98 0.54 20.50
N PRO A 210 11.84 0.59 19.80
CA PRO A 210 11.74 -0.01 18.47
C PRO A 210 12.54 0.76 17.41
N LEU A 211 13.25 0.02 16.56
CA LEU A 211 13.76 0.49 15.27
C LEU A 211 12.67 0.33 14.20
N ILE A 212 12.32 1.44 13.56
CA ILE A 212 11.38 1.51 12.45
C ILE A 212 12.14 1.87 11.19
N ILE A 213 12.08 1.00 10.19
CA ILE A 213 12.65 1.30 8.86
C ILE A 213 11.55 1.79 7.93
N ASP A 214 11.72 2.99 7.38
CA ASP A 214 10.92 3.51 6.28
C ASP A 214 11.44 2.94 4.96
N ASP A 215 10.79 1.86 4.53
CA ASP A 215 11.03 1.15 3.27
C ASP A 215 9.95 1.47 2.24
N VAL A 216 9.29 2.63 2.35
CA VAL A 216 8.26 3.01 1.37
C VAL A 216 8.85 3.11 -0.03
N VAL A 217 10.11 3.52 -0.18
CA VAL A 217 10.83 3.56 -1.48
C VAL A 217 11.66 2.30 -1.72
N CYS A 218 12.37 1.83 -0.70
CA CYS A 218 13.39 0.79 -0.82
C CYS A 218 12.82 -0.63 -0.74
N GLY A 219 11.69 -0.81 -0.05
CA GLY A 219 10.97 -2.07 0.05
C GLY A 219 10.54 -2.56 -1.33
N PHE A 220 10.73 -3.85 -1.60
CA PHE A 220 10.48 -4.48 -2.90
C PHE A 220 11.30 -3.92 -4.07
N ARG A 221 12.22 -2.99 -3.83
CA ARG A 221 13.06 -2.36 -4.86
C ARG A 221 14.52 -2.77 -4.75
N LEU A 222 15.13 -2.62 -3.57
CA LEU A 222 16.54 -3.01 -3.36
C LEU A 222 16.69 -4.53 -3.25
N ALA A 223 15.71 -5.16 -2.61
CA ALA A 223 15.57 -6.61 -2.49
C ALA A 223 14.09 -6.93 -2.22
N LEU A 224 13.73 -8.21 -2.26
CA LEU A 224 12.34 -8.62 -2.03
C LEU A 224 11.85 -8.23 -0.62
N ALA A 225 12.65 -8.48 0.42
CA ALA A 225 12.38 -8.03 1.78
C ALA A 225 13.05 -6.66 2.09
N GLY A 226 13.29 -5.87 1.04
CA GLY A 226 13.69 -4.47 1.16
C GLY A 226 15.09 -4.26 1.74
N SER A 227 15.27 -3.14 2.42
CA SER A 227 16.56 -2.72 2.96
C SER A 227 17.04 -3.61 4.11
N CYS A 228 16.13 -4.20 4.87
CA CYS A 228 16.45 -5.16 5.93
C CYS A 228 17.23 -6.36 5.37
N GLU A 229 16.77 -6.89 4.24
CA GLU A 229 17.44 -7.97 3.51
C GLU A 229 18.75 -7.48 2.91
N ARG A 230 18.71 -6.33 2.23
CA ARG A 230 19.84 -5.73 1.52
C ARG A 230 21.04 -5.41 2.41
N TYR A 231 20.81 -4.98 3.64
CA TYR A 231 21.87 -4.52 4.54
C TYR A 231 22.04 -5.40 5.79
N GLY A 232 21.26 -6.48 5.91
CA GLY A 232 21.37 -7.42 7.03
C GLY A 232 20.97 -6.82 8.38
N VAL A 233 19.96 -5.94 8.42
CA VAL A 233 19.49 -5.27 9.63
C VAL A 233 18.06 -5.66 9.97
N LYS A 234 17.82 -5.96 11.26
CA LYS A 234 16.51 -6.37 11.77
C LYS A 234 15.77 -5.18 12.38
N ALA A 235 14.77 -4.67 11.66
CA ALA A 235 13.84 -3.69 12.22
C ALA A 235 12.80 -4.36 13.15
N ASP A 236 12.27 -3.58 14.10
CA ASP A 236 11.11 -3.96 14.90
C ASP A 236 9.81 -3.76 14.12
N MET A 237 9.76 -2.70 13.30
CA MET A 237 8.69 -2.43 12.35
C MET A 237 9.24 -1.87 11.03
N VAL A 238 8.53 -2.09 9.94
CA VAL A 238 8.88 -1.62 8.60
C VAL A 238 7.64 -0.99 7.97
N VAL A 239 7.81 0.22 7.43
CA VAL A 239 6.79 0.91 6.64
C VAL A 239 7.01 0.60 5.17
N LEU A 240 5.96 0.13 4.49
CA LEU A 240 5.99 -0.33 3.10
C LEU A 240 4.95 0.43 2.27
N GLY A 241 5.24 0.59 0.98
CA GLY A 241 4.36 1.26 0.02
C GLY A 241 4.93 1.18 -1.39
N LYS A 242 4.62 2.19 -2.22
CA LYS A 242 5.10 2.36 -3.61
C LYS A 242 5.24 1.04 -4.39
N ALA A 243 6.45 0.50 -4.53
CA ALA A 243 6.75 -0.69 -5.32
C ALA A 243 5.98 -1.96 -4.86
N MET A 244 5.47 -1.97 -3.63
CA MET A 244 4.57 -3.02 -3.13
C MET A 244 3.29 -3.16 -3.99
N SER A 245 2.87 -2.10 -4.66
CA SER A 245 1.63 -2.04 -5.44
C SER A 245 1.81 -1.15 -6.66
N ALA A 246 1.84 -1.77 -7.85
CA ALA A 246 2.11 -1.07 -9.11
C ALA A 246 1.20 0.16 -9.35
N THR A 247 -0.07 0.09 -8.90
CA THR A 247 -1.07 1.16 -9.12
C THR A 247 -2.07 1.35 -7.98
N GLY A 248 -2.12 0.44 -6.99
CA GLY A 248 -3.07 0.53 -5.90
C GLY A 248 -2.59 1.46 -4.78
N CYS A 249 -3.48 2.30 -4.26
CA CYS A 249 -3.27 3.11 -3.06
C CYS A 249 -3.22 2.20 -1.82
N VAL A 250 -2.07 1.59 -1.55
CA VAL A 250 -1.86 0.71 -0.39
C VAL A 250 -0.47 0.90 0.18
N SER A 251 -0.43 1.01 1.50
CA SER A 251 0.76 0.96 2.33
C SER A 251 0.56 -0.10 3.41
N ALA A 252 1.64 -0.56 4.02
CA ALA A 252 1.60 -1.51 5.11
C ALA A 252 2.59 -1.12 6.20
N LEU A 253 2.19 -1.32 7.44
CA LEU A 253 3.11 -1.35 8.57
C LEU A 253 3.21 -2.81 9.00
N VAL A 254 4.39 -3.38 8.88
CA VAL A 254 4.69 -4.77 9.26
C VAL A 254 5.73 -4.78 10.37
N GLY A 255 5.78 -5.83 11.18
CA GLY A 255 6.74 -5.86 12.27
C GLY A 255 6.38 -6.88 13.33
N ARG A 256 7.00 -6.73 14.50
CA ARG A 256 6.77 -7.61 15.65
C ARG A 256 5.30 -7.59 16.07
N ALA A 257 4.77 -8.78 16.38
CA ALA A 257 3.37 -8.96 16.75
C ALA A 257 3.00 -8.22 18.05
N ASP A 258 3.92 -8.11 19.01
CA ASP A 258 3.71 -7.38 20.27
C ASP A 258 3.64 -5.85 20.09
N LEU A 259 4.15 -5.32 18.96
CA LEU A 259 4.03 -3.90 18.62
C LEU A 259 2.83 -3.66 17.70
N VAL A 260 2.80 -4.32 16.54
CA VAL A 260 1.76 -4.11 15.52
C VAL A 260 0.38 -4.57 16.04
N GLY A 261 0.34 -5.63 16.86
CA GLY A 261 -0.90 -6.14 17.45
C GLY A 261 -1.59 -5.17 18.42
N ARG A 262 -0.89 -4.13 18.90
CA ARG A 262 -1.46 -3.09 19.77
C ARG A 262 -2.31 -2.08 18.99
N LEU A 263 -2.15 -2.01 17.66
CA LEU A 263 -2.96 -1.15 16.80
C LEU A 263 -4.40 -1.67 16.76
N GLY A 264 -5.36 -0.79 17.05
CA GLY A 264 -6.77 -1.14 17.18
C GLY A 264 -7.15 -1.81 18.51
N GLN A 265 -6.18 -2.08 19.38
CA GLN A 265 -6.41 -2.53 20.76
C GLN A 265 -6.11 -1.39 21.75
N ASP A 266 -4.82 -1.18 22.04
CA ASP A 266 -4.35 -0.15 22.97
C ASP A 266 -4.18 1.21 22.28
N VAL A 267 -3.94 1.19 20.97
CA VAL A 267 -3.65 2.38 20.16
C VAL A 267 -4.76 2.53 19.14
N PHE A 268 -5.52 3.62 19.23
CA PHE A 268 -6.56 3.91 18.25
C PHE A 268 -5.95 4.08 16.85
N TYR A 269 -6.41 3.25 15.92
CA TYR A 269 -6.05 3.30 14.51
C TYR A 269 -7.31 3.01 13.70
N SER A 270 -7.63 3.88 12.75
CA SER A 270 -8.81 3.73 11.90
C SER A 270 -8.50 4.18 10.49
N THR A 271 -9.15 3.54 9.52
CA THR A 271 -8.93 3.79 8.10
C THR A 271 -10.18 3.39 7.30
N THR A 272 -10.67 4.31 6.47
CA THR A 272 -11.88 4.10 5.65
C THR A 272 -11.64 3.10 4.52
N PHE A 273 -10.46 3.15 3.91
CA PHE A 273 -10.09 2.31 2.74
C PHE A 273 -8.96 1.32 3.04
N GLY A 274 -8.51 1.24 4.29
CA GLY A 274 -7.43 0.35 4.71
C GLY A 274 -7.88 -1.10 4.58
N GLY A 275 -7.06 -1.91 3.91
CA GLY A 275 -7.43 -3.30 3.61
C GLY A 275 -8.47 -3.43 2.48
N ALA A 276 -8.75 -2.36 1.71
CA ALA A 276 -9.66 -2.46 0.58
C ALA A 276 -9.21 -3.56 -0.40
N PRO A 277 -10.12 -4.45 -0.85
CA PRO A 277 -9.75 -5.63 -1.63
C PRO A 277 -9.03 -5.33 -2.94
N GLY A 278 -9.41 -4.24 -3.62
CA GLY A 278 -8.80 -3.83 -4.88
C GLY A 278 -7.29 -3.57 -4.73
N PRO A 279 -6.88 -2.55 -3.95
CA PRO A 279 -5.46 -2.28 -3.68
C PRO A 279 -4.71 -3.48 -3.09
N CYS A 280 -5.31 -4.24 -2.16
CA CYS A 280 -4.68 -5.43 -1.58
C CYS A 280 -4.47 -6.55 -2.61
N SER A 281 -5.40 -6.75 -3.55
CA SER A 281 -5.26 -7.76 -4.61
C SER A 281 -4.15 -7.41 -5.59
N VAL A 282 -4.01 -6.12 -5.93
CA VAL A 282 -2.90 -5.61 -6.76
C VAL A 282 -1.57 -5.82 -6.05
N ALA A 283 -1.47 -5.45 -4.77
CA ALA A 283 -0.27 -5.68 -3.98
C ALA A 283 0.10 -7.16 -3.90
N ALA A 284 -0.87 -8.04 -3.60
CA ALA A 284 -0.63 -9.47 -3.52
C ALA A 284 -0.17 -10.07 -4.85
N ALA A 285 -0.74 -9.62 -5.97
CA ALA A 285 -0.29 -10.04 -7.30
C ALA A 285 1.13 -9.56 -7.61
N MET A 286 1.45 -8.30 -7.27
CA MET A 286 2.78 -7.73 -7.44
C MET A 286 3.83 -8.48 -6.61
N VAL A 287 3.57 -8.70 -5.32
CA VAL A 287 4.49 -9.44 -4.44
C VAL A 287 4.70 -10.88 -4.91
N ARG A 288 3.63 -11.59 -5.33
CA ARG A 288 3.78 -12.93 -5.92
C ARG A 288 4.63 -12.92 -7.19
N TRP A 289 4.47 -11.90 -8.03
CA TRP A 289 5.29 -11.74 -9.22
C TRP A 289 6.77 -11.51 -8.84
N LEU A 290 7.06 -10.63 -7.88
CA LEU A 290 8.43 -10.39 -7.41
C LEU A 290 9.08 -11.61 -6.78
N VAL A 291 8.31 -12.43 -6.04
CA VAL A 291 8.77 -13.72 -5.51
C VAL A 291 9.16 -14.64 -6.66
N LYS A 292 8.30 -14.77 -7.68
CA LYS A 292 8.53 -15.66 -8.81
C LYS A 292 9.73 -15.25 -9.66
N TYR A 293 9.94 -13.95 -9.87
CA TYR A 293 11.00 -13.40 -10.72
C TYR A 293 12.16 -12.80 -9.91
N ARG A 294 12.34 -13.24 -8.66
CA ARG A 294 13.29 -12.66 -7.71
C ARG A 294 14.71 -12.55 -8.27
N GLU A 295 15.24 -13.62 -8.85
CA GLU A 295 16.60 -13.62 -9.41
C GLU A 295 16.74 -12.71 -10.63
N GLU A 296 15.71 -12.60 -11.46
CA GLU A 296 15.72 -11.71 -12.62
C GLU A 296 15.70 -10.23 -12.19
N VAL A 297 14.86 -9.92 -11.20
CA VAL A 297 14.67 -8.54 -10.71
C VAL A 297 15.89 -8.06 -9.91
N TYR A 298 16.34 -8.87 -8.95
CA TYR A 298 17.34 -8.47 -7.95
C TYR A 298 18.72 -9.11 -8.15
N GLY A 299 18.82 -10.18 -8.94
CA GLY A 299 20.06 -10.91 -9.17
C GLY A 299 20.27 -12.08 -8.21
N LYS A 300 21.41 -12.77 -8.36
CA LYS A 300 21.80 -13.84 -7.45
C LYS A 300 22.49 -13.26 -6.23
N THR A 301 22.01 -13.66 -5.06
CA THR A 301 22.51 -13.16 -3.79
C THR A 301 22.94 -14.34 -2.94
N THR A 302 24.12 -14.23 -2.33
CA THR A 302 24.53 -15.15 -1.27
C THR A 302 24.56 -14.41 0.04
N ILE A 303 23.89 -14.97 1.04
CA ILE A 303 24.11 -14.62 2.44
C ILE A 303 25.41 -15.33 2.83
N ASN A 304 26.52 -14.61 2.91
CA ASN A 304 27.76 -15.19 3.38
C ASN A 304 27.70 -15.29 4.91
N GLN A 305 27.30 -16.45 5.44
CA GLN A 305 27.21 -16.70 6.88
C GLN A 305 28.59 -16.85 7.58
N SER A 306 29.68 -16.92 6.80
CA SER A 306 31.02 -17.29 7.28
C SER A 306 31.87 -16.15 7.84
N ILE A 307 31.40 -14.91 7.71
CA ILE A 307 32.01 -13.75 8.36
C ILE A 307 30.98 -13.32 9.41
N ASN A 308 31.39 -13.04 10.65
CA ASN A 308 30.51 -12.62 11.76
C ASN A 308 29.79 -11.26 11.53
N ILE A 309 29.54 -10.91 10.27
CA ILE A 309 29.11 -9.63 9.76
C ILE A 309 28.18 -9.96 8.59
N GLY A 310 26.88 -9.70 8.75
CA GLY A 310 25.89 -9.87 7.69
C GLY A 310 26.12 -8.87 6.55
N GLU A 311 27.08 -9.16 5.69
CA GLU A 311 27.29 -8.48 4.42
C GLU A 311 26.47 -9.20 3.34
N TYR A 312 25.49 -8.49 2.80
CA TYR A 312 24.79 -8.92 1.61
C TYR A 312 25.70 -8.70 0.41
N VAL A 313 26.32 -9.76 -0.09
CA VAL A 313 27.14 -9.67 -1.29
C VAL A 313 26.26 -10.00 -2.49
N LEU A 314 26.01 -9.00 -3.35
CA LEU A 314 25.50 -9.26 -4.71
C LEU A 314 26.58 -10.03 -5.47
N ILE A 315 26.28 -11.24 -5.90
CA ILE A 315 27.18 -12.00 -6.77
C ILE A 315 26.97 -11.57 -8.21
N GLU A 316 25.72 -11.45 -8.63
CA GLU A 316 25.32 -11.02 -9.96
C GLU A 316 24.19 -9.99 -9.83
N PRO A 317 24.29 -8.79 -10.43
CA PRO A 317 23.24 -7.79 -10.36
C PRO A 317 22.00 -8.24 -11.16
N GLY A 318 20.82 -8.01 -10.60
CA GLY A 318 19.56 -8.17 -11.33
C GLY A 318 19.32 -7.06 -12.35
N HIS A 319 18.17 -7.14 -13.03
CA HIS A 319 17.80 -6.18 -14.07
C HIS A 319 17.74 -4.74 -13.55
N LEU A 320 17.13 -4.50 -12.37
CA LEU A 320 17.01 -3.15 -11.81
C LEU A 320 18.38 -2.52 -11.52
N ALA A 321 19.26 -3.29 -10.89
CA ALA A 321 20.62 -2.88 -10.58
C ALA A 321 21.42 -2.58 -11.86
N THR A 322 21.26 -3.43 -12.89
CA THR A 322 21.96 -3.31 -14.18
C THR A 322 21.58 -2.03 -14.92
N ILE A 323 20.27 -1.79 -15.13
CA ILE A 323 19.77 -0.58 -15.79
C ILE A 323 20.14 0.67 -14.98
N GLY A 324 19.91 0.61 -13.66
CA GLY A 324 20.19 1.72 -12.75
C GLY A 324 21.66 2.14 -12.75
N ARG A 325 22.57 1.16 -12.72
CA ARG A 325 24.01 1.38 -12.74
C ARG A 325 24.46 1.96 -14.07
N ALA A 326 24.00 1.40 -15.19
CA ALA A 326 24.32 1.91 -16.51
C ALA A 326 23.90 3.38 -16.67
N LEU A 327 22.71 3.75 -16.18
CA LEU A 327 22.25 5.15 -16.18
C LEU A 327 23.11 6.02 -15.27
N LYS A 328 23.29 5.64 -14.01
CA LYS A 328 24.05 6.40 -13.02
C LYS A 328 25.49 6.67 -13.47
N ASP A 329 26.20 5.61 -13.87
CA ASP A 329 27.60 5.70 -14.30
C ASP A 329 27.70 6.50 -15.60
N GLY A 330 26.75 6.31 -16.53
CA GLY A 330 26.68 7.07 -17.77
C GLY A 330 26.44 8.56 -17.56
N LEU A 331 25.61 8.95 -16.58
CA LEU A 331 25.37 10.34 -16.19
C LEU A 331 26.64 10.95 -15.57
N ASN A 332 27.27 10.24 -14.62
CA ASN A 332 28.49 10.69 -13.97
C ASN A 332 29.65 10.87 -14.95
N ALA A 333 29.82 9.94 -15.90
CA ALA A 333 30.82 10.05 -16.98
C ALA A 333 30.59 11.29 -17.87
N ARG A 334 29.35 11.76 -17.94
CA ARG A 334 28.94 12.99 -18.64
C ARG A 334 28.80 14.17 -17.68
N GLY A 335 29.51 14.14 -16.56
CA GLY A 335 29.58 15.21 -15.56
C GLY A 335 28.22 15.68 -15.02
N VAL A 336 27.20 14.84 -15.08
CA VAL A 336 25.93 15.04 -14.38
C VAL A 336 25.99 14.21 -13.11
N LYS A 337 26.21 14.86 -11.97
CA LYS A 337 26.41 14.18 -10.68
C LYS A 337 25.17 13.36 -10.33
N CYS A 338 25.35 12.06 -10.17
CA CYS A 338 24.30 11.11 -9.83
C CYS A 338 24.77 10.15 -8.73
N ILE A 339 24.09 10.16 -7.58
CA ILE A 339 24.46 9.43 -6.36
C ILE A 339 23.41 8.38 -5.97
N GLY A 340 23.71 7.54 -4.99
CA GLY A 340 22.77 6.58 -4.40
C GLY A 340 22.87 5.18 -4.99
N GLN A 341 21.97 4.31 -4.54
CA GLN A 341 21.88 2.93 -5.02
C GLN A 341 21.47 2.92 -6.50
N PRO A 342 21.98 1.99 -7.33
CA PRO A 342 21.60 1.89 -8.74
C PRO A 342 20.07 1.86 -8.96
N GLU A 343 19.32 1.13 -8.13
CA GLU A 343 17.88 0.93 -8.23
C GLU A 343 17.05 2.17 -7.81
N ARG A 344 17.74 3.16 -7.21
CA ARG A 344 17.22 4.45 -6.74
C ARG A 344 18.36 5.47 -6.74
N SER A 345 18.79 5.90 -7.93
CA SER A 345 19.82 6.94 -8.03
C SER A 345 19.20 8.33 -7.98
N ILE A 346 19.97 9.34 -7.58
CA ILE A 346 19.53 10.72 -7.47
C ILE A 346 20.47 11.61 -8.28
N VAL A 347 19.94 12.33 -9.27
CA VAL A 347 20.65 13.42 -9.95
C VAL A 347 20.72 14.63 -9.02
N VAL A 348 21.93 15.17 -8.84
CA VAL A 348 22.22 16.27 -7.93
C VAL A 348 22.40 17.55 -8.73
N PHE A 349 21.71 18.60 -8.29
CA PHE A 349 21.82 19.98 -8.80
C PHE A 349 22.02 20.91 -7.62
N ASP A 350 22.70 22.04 -7.82
CA ASP A 350 22.96 23.00 -6.75
C ASP A 350 21.70 23.82 -6.43
N THR A 351 20.84 24.05 -7.44
CA THR A 351 19.58 24.78 -7.27
C THR A 351 18.38 24.05 -7.87
N ASP A 352 17.18 24.42 -7.43
CA ASP A 352 15.93 23.93 -8.01
C ASP A 352 15.70 24.47 -9.44
N ASP A 353 16.15 25.68 -9.74
CA ASP A 353 16.03 26.29 -11.07
C ASP A 353 16.88 25.57 -12.13
N GLU A 354 18.13 25.22 -11.78
CA GLU A 354 18.99 24.39 -12.63
C GLU A 354 18.34 23.04 -12.92
N TRP A 355 17.80 22.40 -11.87
CA TRP A 355 17.13 21.13 -11.98
C TRP A 355 15.89 21.21 -12.89
N LEU A 356 15.00 22.17 -12.68
CA LEU A 356 13.79 22.35 -13.49
C LEU A 356 14.11 22.66 -14.95
N THR A 357 15.11 23.51 -15.19
CA THR A 357 15.59 23.85 -16.54
C THR A 357 16.14 22.61 -17.24
N TRP A 358 16.97 21.82 -16.55
CA TRP A 358 17.53 20.59 -17.10
C TRP A 358 16.44 19.55 -17.41
N CYS A 359 15.48 19.36 -16.50
CA CYS A 359 14.33 18.48 -16.74
C CYS A 359 13.49 18.93 -17.94
N GLY A 360 13.23 20.23 -18.09
CA GLY A 360 12.53 20.77 -19.26
C GLY A 360 13.23 20.42 -20.58
N ARG A 361 14.55 20.63 -20.64
CA ARG A 361 15.36 20.29 -21.82
C ARG A 361 15.42 18.79 -22.12
N MET A 362 15.37 17.93 -21.09
CA MET A 362 15.28 16.48 -21.26
C MET A 362 13.90 16.07 -21.82
N ILE A 363 12.82 16.69 -21.35
CA ILE A 363 11.45 16.44 -21.83
C ILE A 363 11.31 16.84 -23.31
N GLU A 364 11.88 17.97 -23.72
CA GLU A 364 11.92 18.39 -25.14
C GLU A 364 12.58 17.35 -26.04
N ARG A 365 13.49 16.55 -25.49
CA ARG A 365 14.20 15.45 -26.17
C ARG A 365 13.51 14.10 -26.00
N GLY A 366 12.29 14.10 -25.46
CA GLY A 366 11.47 12.90 -25.27
C GLY A 366 11.97 11.98 -24.17
N VAL A 367 12.66 12.53 -23.15
CA VAL A 367 13.13 11.80 -21.97
C VAL A 367 12.57 12.46 -20.71
N MET A 368 11.69 11.75 -20.02
CA MET A 368 11.20 12.17 -18.71
C MET A 368 12.13 11.63 -17.63
N ILE A 369 12.97 12.51 -17.07
CA ILE A 369 13.92 12.21 -16.01
C ILE A 369 13.75 13.23 -14.88
N HIS A 370 13.97 12.80 -13.63
CA HIS A 370 13.78 13.63 -12.43
C HIS A 370 15.01 13.47 -11.51
N ARG A 371 15.04 14.18 -10.37
CA ARG A 371 16.02 13.95 -9.30
C ARG A 371 16.15 12.45 -8.95
N PRO A 372 15.19 11.76 -8.29
CA PRO A 372 15.29 10.33 -8.13
C PRO A 372 14.92 9.62 -9.44
N ASN A 373 15.76 8.67 -9.83
CA ASN A 373 15.55 7.80 -10.97
C ASN A 373 15.23 6.40 -10.47
N PHE A 374 14.19 5.82 -11.06
CA PHE A 374 13.69 4.51 -10.68
C PHE A 374 13.66 3.60 -11.90
N PRO A 375 14.70 2.77 -12.12
CA PRO A 375 14.61 1.73 -13.12
C PRO A 375 13.40 0.83 -12.83
N THR A 376 12.85 0.28 -13.91
CA THR A 376 11.74 -0.67 -13.89
C THR A 376 12.09 -1.85 -14.79
N MET A 377 11.34 -2.94 -14.66
CA MET A 377 11.50 -4.12 -15.51
C MET A 377 11.20 -3.88 -17.00
N ALA A 378 10.60 -2.73 -17.35
CA ALA A 378 10.35 -2.35 -18.74
C ALA A 378 11.52 -1.60 -19.40
N HIS A 379 12.42 -1.03 -18.61
CA HIS A 379 13.57 -0.29 -19.14
C HIS A 379 14.62 -1.24 -19.71
N THR A 380 15.26 -0.83 -20.79
CA THR A 380 16.34 -1.54 -21.48
C THR A 380 17.61 -0.69 -21.52
N LEU A 381 18.75 -1.29 -21.85
CA LEU A 381 19.99 -0.53 -22.08
C LEU A 381 19.87 0.46 -23.26
N ALA A 382 18.97 0.20 -24.20
CA ALA A 382 18.67 1.16 -25.28
C ALA A 382 17.98 2.42 -24.75
N ASP A 383 17.12 2.30 -23.73
CA ASP A 383 16.50 3.45 -23.08
C ASP A 383 17.53 4.27 -22.30
N VAL A 384 18.49 3.60 -21.65
CA VAL A 384 19.64 4.24 -21.00
C VAL A 384 20.45 5.03 -22.03
N GLU A 385 20.84 4.39 -23.13
CA GLU A 385 21.62 5.04 -24.19
C GLU A 385 20.89 6.25 -24.80
N LYS A 386 19.57 6.11 -25.06
CA LYS A 386 18.73 7.23 -25.52
C LYS A 386 18.76 8.40 -24.51
N THR A 387 18.67 8.09 -23.22
CA THR A 387 18.73 9.08 -22.13
C THR A 387 20.08 9.78 -22.11
N LEU A 388 21.18 9.04 -22.21
CA LEU A 388 22.53 9.58 -22.18
C LEU A 388 22.85 10.48 -23.39
N ARG A 389 22.35 10.12 -24.59
CA ARG A 389 22.42 11.00 -25.78
C ARG A 389 21.66 12.30 -25.59
N ALA A 390 20.49 12.25 -24.95
CA ALA A 390 19.73 13.46 -24.65
C ALA A 390 20.51 14.38 -23.70
N VAL A 391 21.23 13.83 -22.72
CA VAL A 391 22.09 14.60 -21.80
C VAL A 391 23.25 15.28 -22.53
N GLU A 392 23.92 14.58 -23.44
CA GLU A 392 25.00 15.16 -24.26
C GLU A 392 24.50 16.35 -25.09
N ALA A 393 23.28 16.27 -25.61
CA ALA A 393 22.67 17.30 -26.44
C ALA A 393 22.16 18.54 -25.66
N ILE A 394 22.25 18.55 -24.33
CA ILE A 394 21.81 19.66 -23.46
C ILE A 394 22.98 20.55 -23.03
N ARG A 395 24.20 20.01 -23.10
CA ARG A 395 25.43 20.70 -22.70
C ARG A 395 25.79 21.86 -23.60
#